data_AF-A0A653WBB1-F1
#
_entry.id   AF-A0A653WBB1-F1
#
_cell.length_a   1.000
_cell.length_b   1.000
_cell.length_c   1.000
_cell.angle_alpha   90.00
_cell.angle_beta   90.00
_cell.angle_gamma   90.00
#
_symmetry.space_group_name_H-M   'P 1'
#
loop_
_entity.id
_entity.type
_entity.pdbx_description
1 polymer ?
#
loop_
_entity_poly.entity_id
_entity_poly.type
_entity_poly.pdbx_seq_one_letter_code
_entity_poly.pdbx_strand_id
1 'polypeptide(L)' 'MNAKKILTVIGLVLLAIGIFKVSVLGYYPREAPIFIGILAIGSICAFIGHKLPSK' A
#
# COMPACT_ATOMS: atom_id res chain seq x y z
N MET A 1 -11.21 17.91 2.66
CA MET A 1 -11.09 16.49 2.26
C MET A 1 -10.38 15.76 3.39
N ASN A 2 -11.07 14.86 4.11
CA ASN A 2 -10.59 14.33 5.40
C ASN A 2 -9.27 13.55 5.22
N ALA A 3 -8.24 13.88 6.03
CA ALA A 3 -6.93 13.22 6.02
C ALA A 3 -7.04 11.69 6.10
N LYS A 4 -8.07 11.19 6.78
CA LYS A 4 -8.45 9.78 6.81
C LYS A 4 -8.64 9.19 5.41
N LYS A 5 -9.51 9.80 4.58
CA LYS A 5 -9.80 9.33 3.21
C LYS A 5 -8.53 9.32 2.36
N ILE A 6 -7.68 10.33 2.50
CA ILE A 6 -6.43 10.44 1.72
C ILE A 6 -5.49 9.28 2.09
N LEU A 7 -5.25 9.03 3.37
CA LEU A 7 -4.39 7.94 3.84
C LEU A 7 -4.92 6.55 3.44
N THR A 8 -6.23 6.33 3.53
CA THR A 8 -6.83 5.05 3.11
C THR A 8 -6.71 4.84 1.60
N VAL A 9 -6.96 5.87 0.80
CA VAL A 9 -6.84 5.81 -0.67
C VAL A 9 -5.39 5.56 -1.08
N ILE A 10 -4.42 6.26 -0.48
CA ILE A 10 -2.99 6.07 -0.77
C ILE A 10 -2.56 4.63 -0.44
N GLY A 11 -2.94 4.11 0.73
CA GLY A 11 -2.62 2.73 1.13
C GLY A 11 -3.21 1.69 0.16
N LEU A 12 -4.44 1.92 -0.31
CA LEU A 12 -5.13 1.02 -1.24
C LEU A 12 -4.52 1.07 -2.65
N VAL A 13 -4.13 2.25 -3.11
CA VAL A 13 -3.42 2.43 -4.40
C VAL A 13 -2.04 1.77 -4.37
N LEU A 14 -1.27 1.92 -3.29
CA LEU A 14 0.02 1.25 -3.12
C LEU A 14 -0.11 -0.28 -3.15
N LEU A 15 -1.12 -0.82 -2.46
CA LEU A 15 -1.44 -2.25 -2.49
C LEU A 15 -1.80 -2.72 -3.90
N ALA A 16 -2.64 -1.97 -4.62
CA ALA A 16 -3.04 -2.29 -5.99
C ALA A 16 -1.84 -2.30 -6.95
N ILE A 17 -0.95 -1.31 -6.87
CA ILE A 17 0.27 -1.24 -7.68
C ILE A 17 1.19 -2.43 -7.39
N GLY A 18 1.35 -2.78 -6.11
CA GLY A 18 2.08 -3.96 -5.71
C GLY A 18 1.49 -5.24 -6.34
N ILE A 19 0.20 -5.50 -6.10
CA ILE A 19 -0.44 -6.71 -6.63
C ILE A 19 -0.35 -6.75 -8.15
N PHE A 20 -0.61 -5.63 -8.83
CA PHE A 20 -0.53 -5.55 -10.29
C PHE A 20 0.87 -5.84 -10.81
N LYS A 21 1.92 -5.27 -10.21
CA LYS A 21 3.28 -5.49 -10.67
C LYS A 21 3.74 -6.94 -10.42
N VAL A 22 3.39 -7.59 -9.31
CA VAL A 22 3.67 -9.02 -9.09
C VAL A 22 2.92 -9.89 -10.10
N SER A 23 1.67 -9.56 -10.37
CA SER A 23 0.81 -10.37 -11.25
C SER A 23 1.13 -10.21 -12.74
N VAL A 24 1.64 -9.05 -13.17
CA VAL A 24 1.89 -8.73 -14.59
C VAL A 24 3.35 -8.89 -15.00
N LEU A 25 4.30 -8.40 -14.19
CA LEU A 25 5.73 -8.41 -14.52
C LEU A 25 6.46 -9.67 -14.02
N GLY A 26 5.80 -10.48 -13.19
CA GLY A 26 6.41 -11.66 -12.58
C GLY A 26 7.39 -11.31 -11.45
N TYR A 27 7.90 -12.34 -10.78
CA TYR A 27 8.70 -12.19 -9.56
C TYR A 27 10.19 -12.25 -9.88
N TYR A 28 10.90 -11.12 -9.71
CA TYR A 28 12.36 -11.09 -9.77
C TYR A 28 12.94 -11.06 -8.34
N PRO A 29 13.83 -11.99 -7.97
CA PRO A 29 14.36 -12.08 -6.59
C PRO A 29 15.14 -10.82 -6.17
N ARG A 30 15.71 -10.10 -7.13
CA ARG A 30 16.33 -8.78 -6.94
C ARG A 30 15.35 -7.71 -6.46
N GLU A 31 14.09 -7.78 -6.88
CA GLU A 31 13.07 -6.76 -6.63
C GLU A 31 12.17 -7.08 -5.43
N ALA A 32 12.27 -8.30 -4.91
CA ALA A 32 11.52 -8.77 -3.74
C ALA A 32 11.61 -7.82 -2.52
N PRO A 33 12.78 -7.26 -2.15
CA PRO A 33 12.88 -6.37 -0.98
C PRO A 33 12.06 -5.07 -1.16
N ILE A 34 12.08 -4.51 -2.37
CA ILE A 34 11.33 -3.30 -2.72
C ILE A 34 9.83 -3.59 -2.63
N PHE A 35 9.43 -4.75 -3.10
CA PHE A 35 8.05 -5.20 -3.10
C PHE A 35 7.48 -5.41 -1.71
N ILE A 36 8.23 -6.12 -0.88
CA ILE A 36 7.90 -6.37 0.53
C ILE A 36 7.84 -5.03 1.27
N GLY A 37 8.75 -4.10 0.97
CA GLY A 37 8.72 -2.74 1.51
C GLY A 37 7.45 -1.96 1.14
N ILE A 38 7.04 -1.99 -0.13
CA ILE A 38 5.82 -1.31 -0.60
C ILE A 38 4.56 -1.90 0.05
N LEU A 39 4.47 -3.23 0.14
CA LEU A 39 3.35 -3.90 0.79
C LEU A 39 3.31 -3.61 2.29
N ALA A 40 4.46 -3.64 2.97
CA ALA A 40 4.56 -3.32 4.39
C ALA A 40 4.13 -1.87 4.66
N ILE A 41 4.68 -0.90 3.94
CA ILE A 41 4.34 0.53 4.11
C ILE A 41 2.87 0.79 3.74
N GLY A 42 2.38 0.20 2.64
CA GLY A 42 0.98 0.29 2.23
C GLY A 42 0.02 -0.25 3.29
N SER A 43 0.34 -1.41 3.88
CA SER A 43 -0.46 -2.01 4.95
C SER A 43 -0.45 -1.16 6.23
N ILE A 44 0.69 -0.59 6.59
CA ILE A 44 0.83 0.28 7.77
C ILE A 44 0.04 1.57 7.56
N CYS A 45 0.16 2.22 6.40
CA CYS A 45 -0.63 3.41 6.05
C CYS A 45 -2.13 3.12 6.06
N ALA A 46 -2.56 1.99 5.50
CA ALA A 46 -3.96 1.58 5.50
C ALA A 46 -4.46 1.30 6.94
N PHE A 47 -3.65 0.63 7.76
CA PHE A 47 -3.99 0.30 9.15
C PHE A 47 -4.09 1.54 10.04
N ILE A 48 -3.11 2.46 9.93
CA ILE A 48 -3.11 3.76 10.63
C ILE A 48 -4.29 4.62 10.15
N GLY A 49 -4.54 4.67 8.83
CA GLY A 49 -5.68 5.35 8.24
C GLY A 49 -7.02 4.82 8.75
N HIS A 50 -7.14 3.50 8.96
CA HIS A 50 -8.35 2.89 9.50
C HIS A 50 -8.57 3.25 10.98
N LYS A 51 -7.48 3.34 11.76
CA LYS A 51 -7.50 3.73 13.18
C LYS A 51 -7.66 5.24 13.41
N LEU A 52 -7.40 6.09 12.42
CA LEU A 52 -7.59 7.53 12.56
C LEU A 52 -9.09 7.88 12.68
N PRO A 53 -9.51 8.60 13.75
CA PRO A 53 -10.87 9.08 13.89
C PRO A 53 -11.15 10.14 12.82
N SER A 54 -12.22 9.95 12.07
CA SER A 54 -12.71 10.94 11.10
C SER A 54 -13.47 12.00 11.90
N LYS A 55 -12.78 13.06 12.31
CA LYS A 55 -13.45 14.30 12.75
C LYS A 55 -13.74 15.17 11.54
#